data_AF-X0V533-F1
#
_entry.id   AF-X0V533-F1
#
_cell.length_a   1.000
_cell.length_b   1.000
_cell.length_c   1.000
_cell.angle_alpha   90.00
_cell.angle_beta   90.00
_cell.angle_gamma   90.00
#
_symmetry.space_group_name_H-M   'P 1'
#
loop_
_entity.id
_entity.type
_entity.pdbx_description
1 polymer ?
#
loop_
_entity_poly.entity_id
_entity_poly.type
_entity_poly.pdbx_seq_one_letter_code
_entity_poly.pdbx_strand_id
1 'polypeptide(L)'
;MSFAIQGPLSNYGAGLVIILSRPFVVGNTIAVAEVSGVVEEIRLGATILTNEDGVKITIPNKHIVGEILHNSEECKIVEEVVGISYASNPEEAIGIIKKALSDFQKISGDPPPQVGIQAFGDSSINIGFRYWVPTKRYFQTLYKVNLAVYKQLKQGGIAIPFPQREVHIVSQSRDALRLNQEAKNC
;
A
#
# COMPACT_ATOMS: atom_id res chain seq x y z
N MET A 1 -38.27 17.69 -24.19
CA MET A 1 -37.68 16.49 -24.83
C MET A 1 -36.17 16.59 -25.07
N SER A 2 -35.59 17.77 -25.34
CA SER A 2 -34.15 17.92 -25.63
C SER A 2 -33.20 17.66 -24.44
N PHE A 3 -33.64 17.88 -23.19
CA PHE A 3 -32.78 17.70 -22.00
C PHE A 3 -32.76 16.27 -21.43
N ALA A 4 -33.76 15.44 -21.71
CA ALA A 4 -33.84 14.07 -21.15
C ALA A 4 -32.89 13.07 -21.85
N ILE A 5 -32.50 13.35 -23.10
CA ILE A 5 -31.65 12.46 -23.93
C ILE A 5 -30.16 12.80 -23.80
N GLN A 6 -29.80 13.99 -23.29
CA GLN A 6 -28.41 14.42 -23.14
C GLN A 6 -27.59 13.47 -22.26
N GLY A 7 -28.18 12.95 -21.18
CA GLY A 7 -27.51 12.02 -20.25
C GLY A 7 -27.13 10.69 -20.90
N PRO A 8 -28.09 9.93 -21.46
CA PRO A 8 -27.81 8.68 -22.17
C PRO A 8 -26.85 8.88 -23.34
N LEU A 9 -27.09 9.87 -24.22
CA LEU A 9 -26.29 10.10 -25.42
C LEU A 9 -24.80 10.36 -25.12
N SER A 10 -24.52 11.13 -24.07
CA SER A 10 -23.15 11.38 -23.58
C SER A 10 -22.43 10.10 -23.16
N ASN A 11 -23.13 9.17 -22.48
CA ASN A 11 -22.56 7.88 -22.11
C ASN A 11 -22.21 7.02 -23.34
N TYR A 12 -23.08 6.96 -24.34
CA TYR A 12 -22.83 6.19 -25.58
C TYR A 12 -21.64 6.73 -26.38
N GLY A 13 -21.52 8.07 -26.49
CA GLY A 13 -20.37 8.71 -27.14
C GLY A 13 -19.06 8.40 -26.42
N ALA A 14 -19.05 8.51 -25.08
CA ALA A 14 -17.91 8.14 -24.25
C ALA A 14 -17.53 6.66 -24.39
N GLY A 15 -18.52 5.76 -24.45
CA GLY A 15 -18.27 4.33 -24.69
C GLY A 15 -17.63 4.05 -26.05
N LEU A 16 -18.07 4.73 -27.11
CA LEU A 16 -17.45 4.58 -28.43
C LEU A 16 -15.99 5.05 -28.42
N VAL A 17 -15.70 6.17 -27.75
CA VAL A 17 -14.32 6.66 -27.57
C VAL A 17 -13.47 5.63 -26.82
N ILE A 18 -13.97 5.05 -25.73
CA ILE A 18 -13.25 4.00 -24.98
C ILE A 18 -12.96 2.78 -25.87
N ILE A 19 -13.95 2.32 -26.65
CA ILE A 19 -13.80 1.15 -27.52
C ILE A 19 -12.79 1.39 -28.66
N LEU A 20 -12.77 2.60 -29.21
CA LEU A 20 -11.87 2.98 -30.31
C LEU A 20 -10.45 3.29 -29.84
N SER A 21 -10.31 4.08 -28.78
CA SER A 21 -8.99 4.48 -28.25
C SER A 21 -8.35 3.44 -27.35
N ARG A 22 -9.13 2.51 -26.79
CA ARG A 22 -8.71 1.42 -25.90
C ARG A 22 -7.71 1.87 -24.82
N PRO A 23 -8.05 2.87 -23.98
CA PRO A 23 -7.17 3.30 -22.89
C PRO A 23 -6.99 2.21 -21.82
N PHE A 24 -7.92 1.25 -21.78
CA PHE A 24 -7.87 0.03 -21.00
C PHE A 24 -8.66 -1.07 -21.72
N VAL A 25 -8.39 -2.32 -21.36
CA VAL A 25 -9.09 -3.49 -21.88
C VAL A 25 -9.71 -4.32 -20.73
N VAL A 26 -10.61 -5.23 -21.09
CA VAL A 26 -11.13 -6.23 -20.13
C VAL A 26 -9.98 -7.01 -19.52
N GLY A 27 -9.99 -7.16 -18.19
CA GLY A 27 -8.93 -7.77 -17.41
C GLY A 27 -7.94 -6.79 -16.80
N ASN A 28 -7.87 -5.54 -17.28
CA ASN A 28 -7.07 -4.50 -16.63
C ASN A 28 -7.69 -4.09 -15.29
N THR A 29 -6.84 -3.71 -14.35
CA THR A 29 -7.20 -3.07 -13.10
C THR A 29 -7.12 -1.58 -13.31
N ILE A 30 -8.26 -0.90 -13.18
CA ILE A 30 -8.31 0.55 -13.31
C ILE A 30 -8.70 1.18 -11.98
N ALA A 31 -8.25 2.40 -11.76
CA ALA A 31 -8.76 3.29 -10.74
C ALA A 31 -9.21 4.61 -11.40
N VAL A 32 -10.44 5.00 -11.10
CA VAL A 32 -11.06 6.24 -11.59
C VAL A 32 -11.86 6.85 -10.45
N ALA A 33 -11.62 8.14 -10.18
CA ALA A 33 -12.10 8.80 -8.96
C ALA A 33 -11.76 7.99 -7.70
N GLU A 34 -12.75 7.65 -6.87
CA GLU A 34 -12.57 6.88 -5.62
C GLU A 34 -12.81 5.37 -5.79
N VAL A 35 -12.94 4.91 -7.03
CA VAL A 35 -13.32 3.52 -7.35
C VAL A 35 -12.16 2.81 -8.04
N SER A 36 -11.85 1.59 -7.60
CA SER A 36 -10.87 0.72 -8.24
C SER A 36 -11.38 -0.71 -8.38
N GLY A 37 -10.99 -1.39 -9.46
CA GLY A 37 -11.30 -2.79 -9.68
C GLY A 37 -10.83 -3.30 -11.04
N VAL A 38 -11.00 -4.59 -11.25
CA VAL A 38 -10.72 -5.26 -12.52
C VAL A 38 -11.88 -5.05 -13.48
N VAL A 39 -11.60 -4.58 -14.69
CA VAL A 39 -12.57 -4.42 -15.77
C VAL A 39 -13.10 -5.78 -16.18
N GLU A 40 -14.38 -6.04 -15.93
CA GLU A 40 -15.06 -7.26 -16.36
C GLU A 40 -15.70 -7.10 -17.74
N GLU A 41 -16.32 -5.94 -17.99
CA GLU A 41 -17.10 -5.71 -19.20
C GLU A 41 -17.11 -4.22 -19.57
N ILE A 42 -16.94 -3.93 -20.86
CA ILE A 42 -17.06 -2.58 -21.42
C ILE A 42 -18.30 -2.57 -22.31
N ARG A 43 -19.35 -1.86 -21.88
CA ARG A 43 -20.57 -1.62 -22.66
C ARG A 43 -20.55 -0.21 -23.23
N LEU A 44 -21.41 0.05 -24.20
CA LEU A 44 -21.54 1.39 -24.78
C LEU A 44 -21.94 2.46 -23.76
N GLY A 45 -22.81 2.14 -22.79
CA GLY A 45 -23.30 3.10 -21.80
C GLY A 45 -22.54 3.12 -20.46
N ALA A 46 -21.83 2.04 -20.13
CA ALA A 46 -21.16 1.88 -18.84
C ALA A 46 -20.05 0.84 -18.91
N THR A 47 -19.09 0.95 -17.99
CA THR A 47 -18.05 -0.04 -17.74
C THR A 47 -18.32 -0.72 -16.40
N ILE A 48 -18.15 -2.05 -16.36
CA ILE A 48 -18.36 -2.86 -15.16
C ILE A 48 -17.00 -3.29 -14.63
N LEU A 49 -16.75 -2.97 -13.37
CA LEU A 49 -15.57 -3.39 -12.62
C LEU A 49 -15.97 -4.39 -11.53
N THR A 50 -15.03 -5.23 -11.13
CA THR A 50 -15.13 -6.01 -9.89
C THR A 50 -13.93 -5.71 -9.02
N ASN A 51 -14.18 -5.27 -7.78
CA ASN A 51 -13.11 -4.99 -6.83
C ASN A 51 -12.57 -6.28 -6.19
N GLU A 52 -11.55 -6.14 -5.35
CA GLU A 52 -10.92 -7.24 -4.61
C GLU A 52 -11.88 -7.99 -3.65
N ASP A 53 -12.99 -7.36 -3.23
CA ASP A 53 -14.03 -7.96 -2.38
C ASP A 53 -15.10 -8.71 -3.19
N GLY A 54 -15.01 -8.72 -4.52
CA GLY A 54 -16.00 -9.33 -5.41
C GLY A 54 -17.25 -8.49 -5.65
N VAL A 55 -17.24 -7.22 -5.25
CA VAL A 55 -18.34 -6.27 -5.50
C VAL A 55 -18.28 -5.81 -6.94
N LYS A 56 -19.41 -5.94 -7.65
CA LYS A 56 -19.58 -5.41 -9.01
C LYS A 56 -19.94 -3.94 -8.96
N ILE A 57 -19.16 -3.11 -9.66
CA ILE A 57 -19.28 -1.66 -9.69
C ILE A 57 -19.57 -1.24 -11.12
N THR A 58 -20.69 -0.55 -11.34
CA THR A 58 -21.10 -0.08 -12.67
C THR A 58 -20.84 1.42 -12.77
N ILE A 59 -19.96 1.81 -13.69
CA ILE A 59 -19.54 3.20 -13.89
C ILE A 59 -20.07 3.68 -15.25
N PRO A 60 -20.93 4.71 -15.32
CA PRO A 60 -21.33 5.30 -16.59
C PRO A 60 -20.11 5.87 -17.33
N ASN A 61 -19.97 5.60 -18.63
CA ASN A 61 -18.73 5.91 -19.36
C ASN A 61 -18.37 7.40 -19.39
N LYS A 62 -19.36 8.30 -19.26
CA LYS A 62 -19.11 9.74 -19.15
C LYS A 62 -18.31 10.14 -17.90
N HIS A 63 -18.30 9.29 -16.86
CA HIS A 63 -17.52 9.49 -15.64
C HIS A 63 -16.12 8.85 -15.73
N ILE A 64 -15.79 8.25 -16.88
CA ILE A 64 -14.45 7.70 -17.16
C ILE A 64 -13.75 8.62 -18.16
N VAL A 65 -14.46 8.98 -19.24
CA VAL A 65 -13.94 9.88 -20.26
C VAL A 65 -13.87 11.31 -19.72
N GLY A 66 -12.66 11.87 -19.70
CA GLY A 66 -12.40 13.23 -19.19
C GLY A 66 -11.86 13.27 -17.76
N GLU A 67 -11.84 12.12 -17.07
CA GLU A 67 -11.25 11.98 -15.74
C GLU A 67 -9.82 11.45 -15.79
N ILE A 68 -9.07 11.59 -14.69
CA ILE A 68 -7.75 10.95 -14.53
C ILE A 68 -7.97 9.44 -14.31
N LEU A 69 -7.55 8.65 -15.28
CA LEU A 69 -7.61 7.19 -15.25
C LEU A 69 -6.22 6.61 -14.92
N HIS A 70 -6.13 5.85 -13.83
CA HIS A 70 -4.95 5.03 -13.55
C HIS A 70 -5.21 3.61 -14.06
N ASN A 71 -4.38 3.14 -15.00
CA ASN A 71 -4.42 1.75 -15.47
C ASN A 71 -3.19 1.02 -14.92
N SER A 72 -3.42 0.07 -14.03
CA SER A 72 -2.37 -0.82 -13.48
C SER A 72 -2.29 -2.16 -14.22
N GLU A 73 -2.96 -2.27 -15.36
CA GLU A 73 -3.00 -3.49 -16.17
C GLU A 73 -3.39 -4.71 -15.31
N GLU A 74 -2.69 -5.83 -15.42
CA GLU A 74 -3.06 -7.05 -14.69
C GLU A 74 -2.61 -7.04 -13.22
N CYS A 75 -1.69 -6.15 -12.83
CA CYS A 75 -1.02 -6.20 -11.53
C CYS A 75 -1.16 -4.90 -10.71
N LYS A 76 -1.60 -5.05 -9.46
CA LYS A 76 -1.59 -3.98 -8.46
C LYS A 76 -0.29 -4.03 -7.66
N ILE A 77 0.27 -2.87 -7.33
CA ILE A 77 1.42 -2.77 -6.43
C ILE A 77 0.96 -2.98 -4.98
N VAL A 78 1.71 -3.78 -4.23
CA VAL A 78 1.63 -3.91 -2.78
C VAL A 78 2.80 -3.16 -2.19
N GLU A 79 2.56 -2.34 -1.17
CA GLU A 79 3.58 -1.57 -0.46
C GLU A 79 3.45 -1.85 1.03
N GLU A 80 4.49 -2.42 1.61
CA GLU A 80 4.50 -2.83 3.01
C GLU A 80 5.79 -2.37 3.69
N VAL A 81 5.70 -2.23 5.01
CA VAL A 81 6.80 -1.72 5.83
C VAL A 81 6.98 -2.61 7.04
N VAL A 82 8.22 -3.01 7.29
CA VAL A 82 8.59 -3.74 8.50
C VAL A 82 9.69 -2.98 9.24
N GLY A 83 9.46 -2.73 10.54
CA GLY A 83 10.46 -2.15 11.42
C GLY A 83 11.43 -3.20 11.93
N ILE A 84 12.73 -2.94 11.85
CA ILE A 84 13.79 -3.74 12.48
C ILE A 84 14.50 -2.92 13.54
N SER A 85 15.08 -3.59 14.54
CA SER A 85 15.86 -2.92 15.59
C SER A 85 17.08 -2.22 15.00
N TYR A 86 17.45 -1.06 15.56
CA TYR A 86 18.71 -0.38 15.22
C TYR A 86 19.96 -1.22 15.50
N ALA A 87 19.84 -2.25 16.35
CA ALA A 87 20.92 -3.20 16.60
C ALA A 87 21.03 -4.30 15.53
N SER A 88 20.03 -4.45 14.64
CA SER A 88 20.03 -5.45 13.58
C SER A 88 20.71 -4.92 12.31
N ASN A 89 21.29 -5.82 11.51
CA ASN A 89 21.91 -5.46 10.24
C ASN A 89 20.81 -5.24 9.15
N PRO A 90 20.66 -4.02 8.60
CA PRO A 90 19.64 -3.74 7.59
C PRO A 90 19.91 -4.44 6.26
N GLU A 91 21.17 -4.65 5.86
CA GLU A 91 21.49 -5.35 4.61
C GLU A 91 21.06 -6.81 4.66
N GLU A 92 21.27 -7.47 5.80
CA GLU A 92 20.83 -8.84 6.03
C GLU A 92 19.30 -8.94 6.00
N ALA A 93 18.60 -8.02 6.66
CA ALA A 93 17.14 -7.96 6.64
C ALA A 93 16.59 -7.76 5.21
N ILE A 94 17.20 -6.86 4.42
CA ILE A 94 16.84 -6.65 3.01
C ILE A 94 17.06 -7.93 2.20
N GLY A 95 18.19 -8.62 2.40
CA GLY A 95 18.49 -9.89 1.72
C GLY A 95 17.46 -10.97 2.03
N ILE A 96 17.07 -11.10 3.31
CA ILE A 96 16.03 -12.02 3.76
C ILE A 96 14.69 -11.70 3.11
N ILE A 97 14.27 -10.43 3.11
CA ILE A 97 12.98 -10.02 2.52
C ILE A 97 12.97 -10.27 1.00
N LYS A 98 14.06 -9.95 0.29
CA LYS A 98 14.17 -10.24 -1.15
C LYS A 98 14.03 -11.73 -1.44
N LYS A 99 14.68 -12.58 -0.63
CA LYS A 99 14.55 -14.04 -0.73
C LYS A 99 13.11 -14.50 -0.48
N ALA A 100 12.48 -13.99 0.58
CA ALA A 100 11.09 -14.29 0.89
C ALA A 100 10.16 -13.96 -0.28
N LEU A 101 10.36 -12.83 -0.95
CA LEU A 101 9.56 -12.43 -2.12
C LEU A 101 9.83 -13.33 -3.33
N SER A 102 11.09 -13.72 -3.57
CA SER A 102 11.43 -14.61 -4.70
C SER A 102 10.79 -16.01 -4.61
N ASP A 103 10.42 -16.45 -3.42
CA ASP A 103 9.75 -17.75 -3.21
C ASP A 103 8.29 -17.76 -3.69
N PHE A 104 7.70 -16.60 -4.01
CA PHE A 104 6.29 -16.49 -4.42
C PHE A 104 6.13 -16.36 -5.94
N GLN A 105 5.72 -17.45 -6.59
CA GLN A 105 5.39 -17.49 -8.04
C GLN A 105 4.31 -16.48 -8.49
N LYS A 106 3.52 -15.92 -7.57
CA LYS A 106 2.43 -14.98 -7.89
C LYS A 106 2.88 -13.52 -7.96
N ILE A 107 4.13 -13.24 -7.60
CA ILE A 107 4.70 -11.91 -7.70
C ILE A 107 5.25 -11.73 -9.11
N SER A 108 4.95 -10.60 -9.75
CA SER A 108 5.51 -10.31 -11.06
C SER A 108 7.03 -10.24 -10.99
N GLY A 109 7.70 -10.89 -11.94
CA GLY A 109 9.15 -10.77 -12.12
C GLY A 109 9.55 -9.50 -12.86
N ASP A 110 8.61 -8.88 -13.57
CA ASP A 110 8.80 -7.64 -14.31
C ASP A 110 7.59 -6.71 -14.09
N PRO A 111 7.75 -5.56 -13.41
CA PRO A 111 8.97 -5.11 -12.74
C PRO A 111 9.33 -5.95 -11.51
N PRO A 112 10.63 -6.10 -11.17
CA PRO A 112 11.07 -6.93 -10.06
C PRO A 112 10.75 -6.28 -8.71
N PRO A 113 10.58 -7.08 -7.63
CA PRO A 113 10.36 -6.55 -6.30
C PRO A 113 11.44 -5.59 -5.83
N GLN A 114 11.02 -4.53 -5.16
CA GLN A 114 11.90 -3.50 -4.61
C GLN A 114 11.92 -3.62 -3.09
N VAL A 115 13.10 -3.61 -2.49
CA VAL A 115 13.28 -3.71 -1.03
C VAL A 115 14.43 -2.78 -0.61
N GLY A 116 14.21 -1.96 0.41
CA GLY A 116 15.23 -1.05 0.94
C GLY A 116 14.80 -0.36 2.22
N ILE A 117 15.69 0.47 2.77
CA ILE A 117 15.35 1.33 3.92
C ILE A 117 14.43 2.43 3.41
N GLN A 118 13.21 2.48 3.92
CA GLN A 118 12.25 3.52 3.61
C GLN A 118 12.43 4.75 4.49
N ALA A 119 12.66 4.53 5.79
CA ALA A 119 12.81 5.60 6.77
C ALA A 119 13.54 5.12 8.03
N PHE A 120 14.02 6.08 8.82
CA PHE A 120 14.48 5.87 10.19
C PHE A 120 13.38 6.34 11.12
N GLY A 121 12.81 5.44 11.93
CA GLY A 121 11.73 5.73 12.89
C GLY A 121 12.23 5.78 14.33
N ASP A 122 11.40 6.24 15.26
CA ASP A 122 11.81 6.51 16.64
C ASP A 122 12.39 5.30 17.41
N SER A 123 12.00 4.08 17.03
CA SER A 123 12.46 2.85 17.67
C SER A 123 12.85 1.74 16.67
N SER A 124 12.88 2.04 15.37
CA SER A 124 13.14 1.06 14.33
C SER A 124 13.71 1.67 13.05
N ILE A 125 14.52 0.89 12.33
CA ILE A 125 14.80 1.14 10.92
C ILE A 125 13.64 0.55 10.11
N ASN A 126 12.93 1.37 9.35
CA ASN A 126 11.77 0.93 8.58
C ASN A 126 12.23 0.43 7.21
N ILE A 127 12.14 -0.87 7.00
CA ILE A 127 12.41 -1.51 5.71
C ILE A 127 11.12 -1.55 4.92
N GLY A 128 11.09 -0.81 3.81
CA GLY A 128 9.99 -0.82 2.86
C GLY A 128 10.21 -1.87 1.79
N PHE A 129 9.15 -2.56 1.39
CA PHE A 129 9.18 -3.47 0.26
C PHE A 129 7.93 -3.33 -0.60
N ARG A 130 8.14 -3.37 -1.92
CA ARG A 130 7.11 -3.20 -2.94
C ARG A 130 7.18 -4.32 -3.95
N TYR A 131 6.03 -4.86 -4.33
CA TYR A 131 5.94 -5.94 -5.29
C TYR A 131 4.59 -5.94 -6.01
N TRP A 132 4.55 -6.51 -7.20
CA TRP A 132 3.38 -6.48 -8.08
C TRP A 132 2.65 -7.82 -8.03
N VAL A 133 1.33 -7.79 -7.82
CA VAL A 133 0.50 -8.99 -7.73
C VAL A 133 -0.80 -8.83 -8.52
N PRO A 134 -1.39 -9.92 -9.02
CA PRO A 134 -2.71 -9.86 -9.63
C PRO A 134 -3.76 -9.32 -8.65
N THR A 135 -4.53 -8.32 -9.06
CA THR A 135 -5.52 -7.61 -8.21
C THR A 135 -6.51 -8.57 -7.54
N LYS A 136 -6.99 -9.58 -8.27
CA LYS A 136 -7.92 -10.60 -7.75
C LYS A 136 -7.36 -11.42 -6.58
N ARG A 137 -6.05 -11.42 -6.38
CA ARG A 137 -5.35 -12.17 -5.32
C ARG A 137 -4.53 -11.28 -4.42
N TYR A 138 -4.84 -9.98 -4.40
CA TYR A 138 -4.12 -8.97 -3.64
C TYR A 138 -3.98 -9.36 -2.16
N PHE A 139 -5.09 -9.44 -1.42
CA PHE A 139 -5.06 -9.77 0.02
C PHE A 139 -4.51 -11.16 0.31
N GLN A 140 -4.84 -12.15 -0.53
CA GLN A 140 -4.31 -13.51 -0.36
C GLN A 140 -2.78 -13.52 -0.44
N THR A 141 -2.20 -12.78 -1.37
CA THR A 141 -0.75 -12.74 -1.56
C THR A 141 -0.10 -11.89 -0.48
N LEU A 142 -0.67 -10.73 -0.17
CA LEU A 142 -0.26 -9.86 0.93
C LEU A 142 -0.09 -10.61 2.24
N TYR A 143 -1.13 -11.30 2.71
CA TYR A 143 -1.08 -12.00 4.00
C TYR A 143 -0.06 -13.15 4.03
N LYS A 144 0.12 -13.83 2.90
CA LYS A 144 1.12 -14.90 2.79
C LYS A 144 2.55 -14.34 2.79
N VAL A 145 2.78 -13.25 2.08
CA VAL A 145 4.08 -12.56 2.05
C VAL A 145 4.42 -12.03 3.44
N ASN A 146 3.50 -11.33 4.11
CA ASN A 146 3.75 -10.80 5.45
C ASN A 146 4.10 -11.90 6.46
N LEU A 147 3.40 -13.04 6.40
CA LEU A 147 3.73 -14.21 7.24
C LEU A 147 5.10 -14.80 6.91
N ALA A 148 5.46 -14.91 5.62
CA ALA A 148 6.75 -15.44 5.19
C ALA A 148 7.90 -14.51 5.60
N VAL A 149 7.76 -13.21 5.36
CA VAL A 149 8.71 -12.18 5.80
C VAL A 149 8.92 -12.25 7.31
N TYR A 150 7.85 -12.27 8.10
CA TYR A 150 7.96 -12.41 9.56
C TYR A 150 8.71 -13.68 9.98
N LYS A 151 8.40 -14.84 9.38
CA LYS A 151 9.07 -16.10 9.69
C LYS A 151 10.55 -16.07 9.33
N GLN A 152 10.90 -15.58 8.14
CA GLN A 152 12.28 -15.56 7.68
C GLN A 152 13.12 -14.54 8.46
N LEU A 153 12.58 -13.36 8.78
CA LEU A 153 13.27 -12.39 9.66
C LEU A 153 13.55 -12.98 11.04
N LYS A 154 12.56 -13.67 11.63
CA LYS A 154 12.72 -14.33 12.92
C LYS A 154 13.74 -15.47 12.88
N GLN A 155 13.77 -16.25 11.79
CA GLN A 155 14.77 -17.32 11.59
C GLN A 155 16.18 -16.77 11.35
N GLY A 156 16.30 -15.62 10.69
CA GLY A 156 17.57 -14.90 10.49
C GLY A 156 18.03 -14.09 11.70
N GLY A 157 17.36 -14.19 12.85
CA GLY A 157 17.76 -13.46 14.07
C GLY A 157 17.54 -11.94 14.00
N ILE A 158 16.78 -11.44 13.03
CA ILE A 158 16.46 -10.01 12.93
C ILE A 158 15.37 -9.68 13.95
N ALA A 159 15.70 -8.80 14.90
CA ALA A 159 14.79 -8.40 15.95
C ALA A 159 13.80 -7.36 15.42
N ILE A 160 12.49 -7.67 15.51
CA ILE A 160 11.41 -6.72 15.27
C ILE A 160 11.13 -6.03 16.61
N PRO A 161 11.41 -4.73 16.75
CA PRO A 161 11.35 -4.06 18.05
C PRO A 161 9.89 -3.85 18.45
N PHE A 162 9.60 -4.05 19.73
CA PHE A 162 8.39 -3.50 20.33
C PHE A 162 8.56 -1.99 20.52
N PRO A 163 7.48 -1.20 20.49
CA PRO A 163 7.54 0.22 20.81
C PRO A 163 8.27 0.43 22.15
N GLN A 164 9.38 1.15 22.13
CA GLN A 164 10.14 1.45 23.34
C GLN A 164 9.65 2.79 23.90
N ARG A 165 9.47 2.87 25.22
CA ARG A 165 9.22 4.14 25.92
C ARG A 165 10.28 4.30 27.00
N GLU A 166 11.21 5.21 26.78
CA GLU A 166 12.20 5.56 27.80
C GLU A 166 11.56 6.51 28.82
N VAL A 167 11.56 6.13 30.09
CA VAL A 167 11.07 6.96 31.20
C VAL A 167 12.27 7.36 32.04
N HIS A 168 12.74 8.59 31.85
CA HIS A 168 13.79 9.16 32.69
C HIS A 168 13.15 9.72 33.97
N ILE A 169 13.30 9.01 35.10
CA ILE A 169 12.87 9.53 36.41
C ILE A 169 13.94 10.49 36.92
N VAL A 170 13.70 11.78 36.75
CA VAL A 170 14.54 12.82 37.36
C VAL A 170 14.18 12.87 38.85
N SER A 171 14.90 12.10 39.68
CA SER A 171 14.83 12.30 41.13
C SER A 171 15.47 13.64 41.44
N GLN A 172 14.69 14.63 41.88
CA GLN A 172 15.26 15.84 42.47
C GLN A 172 16.06 15.43 43.71
N SER A 173 17.38 15.55 43.63
CA SER A 173 18.29 15.34 44.75
C SER A 173 17.84 16.20 45.93
N ARG A 174 17.56 15.57 47.08
CA ARG A 174 17.09 16.23 48.32
C ARG A 174 18.02 17.35 48.82
N ASP A 175 19.23 17.46 48.27
CA ASP A 175 20.21 18.49 48.65
C ASP A 175 19.84 19.90 48.17
N ALA A 176 19.05 20.04 47.10
CA ALA A 176 18.55 21.35 46.63
C ALA A 176 17.43 21.94 47.52
N LEU A 177 16.79 21.11 48.35
CA LEU A 177 15.75 21.55 49.30
C LEU A 177 16.33 22.11 50.60
N ARG A 178 17.55 21.70 50.99
CA ARG A 178 18.23 22.20 52.19
C ARG A 178 18.81 23.61 51.99
N LEU A 179 19.43 23.86 50.83
CA LEU A 179 20.00 25.17 50.50
C LEU A 179 18.94 26.29 50.39
N ASN A 180 17.71 25.95 49.98
CA ASN A 180 16.60 26.91 49.92
C ASN A 180 15.94 27.22 51.27
N GLN A 181 16.17 26.39 52.30
CA GLN A 181 15.68 26.65 53.66
C GLN A 181 16.66 27.51 54.47
N GLU A 182 17.97 27.37 54.25
CA GLU A 182 18.98 28.20 54.90
C GLU A 182 18.98 29.64 54.35
N ALA A 183 18.74 29.84 53.05
CA ALA A 183 18.64 31.18 52.44
C ALA A 183 17.37 31.96 52.79
N LYS A 184 16.37 31.33 53.43
CA LYS A 184 15.12 31.99 53.90
C LYS A 184 15.15 32.40 55.37
N ASN A 185 16.22 32.05 56.10
CA ASN A 185 16.40 32.38 57.51
C ASN A 185 17.51 33.44 57.75
N CYS A 186 17.92 34.15 56.69
CA CYS A 186 18.73 35.37 56.75
C CYS A 186 17.90 36.51 56.16
#